data_AF-A0A940TRF5-F1
#
_entry.id   AF-A0A940TRF5-F1
#
_cell.length_a   1.000
_cell.length_b   1.000
_cell.length_c   1.000
_cell.angle_alpha   90.00
_cell.angle_beta   90.00
_cell.angle_gamma   90.00
#
_symmetry.space_group_name_H-M   'P 1'
#
loop_
_entity.id
_entity.type
_entity.pdbx_description
1 polymer ?
#
loop_
_entity_poly.entity_id
_entity_poly.type
_entity_poly.pdbx_seq_one_letter_code
_entity_poly.pdbx_strand_id
1 'polypeptide(L)'
;MFNIREGKWMKKGFVFKAWVYFLCESFLLLASGSHTMIIEAKELGRPLGEMVSRGEVKFEARKAVWKPVELSQFPIFQAVRIKTEKGASLITLENNSQIDVGENSFLSFDRSDQMHLTRGTIDFRLPSTAELSFKVGDLMVIPSKSLQVSKTPSAVSPKNEATIGSISVHPNGAVTVESLQGSLSVLNQGRAVLASLSSKDAITLPSVTVNVPSNVMVAQASEKTRDPAESSKFLGVPIWIWTVTISGVAIAAVAVIAVTSYHHGGGDGTAVPVCP
;
A
#
# COMPACT_ATOMS: atom_id res chain seq x y z
N MET A 1 26.27 -28.61 76.37
CA MET A 1 27.05 -28.26 75.15
C MET A 1 26.02 -28.10 74.01
N PHE A 2 25.53 -26.89 73.77
CA PHE A 2 24.53 -26.60 72.74
C PHE A 2 25.19 -25.83 71.60
N ASN A 3 25.05 -26.32 70.37
CA ASN A 3 25.68 -25.76 69.18
C ASN A 3 24.59 -25.10 68.34
N ILE A 4 24.56 -23.76 68.32
CA ILE A 4 23.65 -22.95 67.51
C ILE A 4 24.33 -22.70 66.16
N ARG A 5 23.75 -23.22 65.08
CA ARG A 5 24.16 -22.91 63.71
C ARG A 5 22.94 -22.41 62.94
N GLU A 6 22.54 -21.16 63.21
CA GLU A 6 21.58 -20.43 62.39
C GLU A 6 22.29 -19.41 61.50
N GLY A 7 21.69 -19.12 60.34
CA GLY A 7 21.97 -17.89 59.61
C GLY A 7 22.60 -18.03 58.22
N LYS A 8 22.06 -18.89 57.33
CA LYS A 8 22.41 -18.80 55.90
C LYS A 8 21.31 -19.24 54.93
N TRP A 9 20.03 -18.94 55.24
CA TRP A 9 18.90 -19.29 54.37
C TRP A 9 18.01 -18.13 53.92
N MET A 10 18.29 -16.88 54.31
CA MET A 10 17.42 -15.74 53.98
C MET A 10 17.84 -14.92 52.75
N LYS A 11 19.00 -15.16 52.14
CA LYS A 11 19.48 -14.33 51.01
C LYS A 11 19.00 -14.79 49.62
N LYS A 12 18.60 -16.05 49.44
CA LYS A 12 18.17 -16.58 48.12
C LYS A 12 16.76 -16.14 47.72
N GLY A 13 15.84 -16.01 48.68
CA GLY A 13 14.45 -15.61 48.39
C GLY A 13 14.31 -14.17 47.90
N PHE A 14 15.15 -13.26 48.39
CA PHE A 14 15.08 -11.84 48.01
C PHE A 14 15.55 -11.61 46.57
N VAL A 15 16.62 -12.29 46.14
CA VAL A 15 17.16 -12.17 44.78
C VAL A 15 16.16 -12.70 43.74
N PHE A 16 15.50 -13.82 44.02
CA PHE A 16 14.48 -14.38 43.13
C PHE A 16 13.28 -13.44 42.98
N LYS A 17 12.83 -12.84 44.10
CA LYS A 17 11.70 -11.91 44.09
C LYS A 17 12.00 -10.65 43.27
N ALA A 18 13.20 -10.07 43.42
CA ALA A 18 13.63 -8.93 42.63
C ALA A 18 13.70 -9.23 41.13
N TRP A 19 14.15 -10.44 40.76
CA TRP A 19 14.26 -10.85 39.36
C TRP A 19 12.89 -11.04 38.70
N VAL A 20 11.91 -11.60 39.43
CA VAL A 20 10.52 -11.72 38.94
C VAL A 20 9.88 -10.35 38.70
N TYR A 21 10.06 -9.39 39.62
CA TYR A 21 9.55 -8.03 39.42
C TYR A 21 10.22 -7.33 38.23
N PHE A 22 11.53 -7.49 38.08
CA PHE A 22 12.26 -6.91 36.94
C PHE A 22 11.79 -7.49 35.59
N LEU A 23 11.55 -8.79 35.51
CA LEU A 23 10.99 -9.42 34.32
C LEU A 23 9.56 -8.95 34.04
N CYS A 24 8.74 -8.80 35.08
CA CYS A 24 7.36 -8.34 34.94
C CYS A 24 7.31 -6.89 34.43
N GLU A 25 8.11 -5.99 35.01
CA GLU A 25 8.24 -4.59 34.53
C GLU A 25 8.80 -4.53 33.10
N SER A 26 9.80 -5.34 32.76
CA SER A 26 10.35 -5.38 31.40
C SER A 26 9.30 -5.86 30.38
N PHE A 27 8.47 -6.84 30.75
CA PHE A 27 7.38 -7.34 29.92
C PHE A 27 6.26 -6.30 29.76
N LEU A 28 5.89 -5.58 30.83
CA LEU A 28 4.91 -4.49 30.78
C LEU A 28 5.41 -3.32 29.95
N LEU A 29 6.69 -2.95 30.05
CA LEU A 29 7.31 -1.93 29.22
C LEU A 29 7.33 -2.33 27.73
N LEU A 30 7.68 -3.58 27.42
CA LEU A 30 7.61 -4.12 26.06
C LEU A 30 6.18 -4.13 25.51
N ALA A 31 5.18 -4.45 26.33
CA ALA A 31 3.78 -4.43 25.93
C ALA A 31 3.25 -3.00 25.73
N SER A 32 3.66 -2.03 26.56
CA SER A 32 3.22 -0.64 26.47
C SER A 32 3.74 0.12 25.23
N GLY A 33 4.87 -0.32 24.65
CA GLY A 33 5.41 0.25 23.41
C GLY A 33 4.58 -0.02 22.15
N SER A 34 3.51 -0.81 22.24
CA SER A 34 2.67 -1.22 21.11
C SER A 34 1.43 -0.32 20.87
N HIS A 35 1.20 0.72 21.69
CA HIS A 35 0.09 1.65 21.48
C HIS A 35 0.14 2.34 20.11
N THR A 36 1.32 2.55 19.54
CA THR A 36 1.48 3.13 18.20
C THR A 36 1.05 2.21 17.06
N MET A 37 1.02 0.89 17.24
CA MET A 37 0.51 -0.04 16.21
C MET A 37 -1.02 -0.21 16.26
N ILE A 38 -1.63 -0.08 17.45
CA ILE A 38 -3.08 -0.26 17.61
C ILE A 38 -3.88 0.97 17.14
N ILE A 39 -3.28 2.16 17.18
CA ILE A 39 -3.93 3.39 16.69
C ILE A 39 -4.04 3.39 15.16
N GLU A 40 -3.03 2.89 14.43
CA GLU A 40 -3.04 2.82 12.96
C GLU A 40 -4.12 1.84 12.43
N ALA A 41 -4.47 0.81 13.21
CA ALA A 41 -5.51 -0.17 12.84
C ALA A 41 -6.95 0.30 13.14
N LYS A 42 -7.14 1.30 14.01
CA LYS A 42 -8.48 1.79 14.39
C LYS A 42 -9.01 2.87 13.43
N GLU A 43 -8.14 3.49 12.63
CA GLU A 43 -8.51 4.51 11.64
C GLU A 43 -8.87 3.93 10.27
N LEU A 44 -8.46 2.70 9.97
CA LEU A 44 -8.84 2.01 8.75
C LEU A 44 -10.25 1.44 8.96
N GLY A 45 -11.24 2.05 8.28
CA GLY A 45 -12.62 1.59 8.30
C GLY A 45 -12.79 0.15 7.82
N ARG A 46 -14.05 -0.29 7.66
CA ARG A 46 -14.30 -1.62 7.06
C ARG A 46 -13.61 -1.72 5.68
N PRO A 47 -12.99 -2.87 5.36
CA PRO A 47 -12.38 -3.06 4.05
C PRO A 47 -13.47 -2.93 2.96
N LEU A 48 -13.12 -2.29 1.85
CA LEU A 48 -14.00 -2.12 0.69
C LEU A 48 -14.07 -3.38 -0.18
N GLY A 49 -13.11 -4.28 0.01
CA GLY A 49 -12.95 -5.50 -0.77
C GLY A 49 -11.61 -6.16 -0.51
N GLU A 50 -11.30 -7.11 -1.38
CA GLU A 50 -10.06 -7.88 -1.37
C GLU A 50 -9.32 -7.71 -2.69
N MET A 51 -7.99 -7.75 -2.62
CA MET A 51 -7.11 -7.73 -3.78
C MET A 51 -6.21 -8.95 -3.80
N VAL A 52 -6.09 -9.57 -4.97
CA VAL A 52 -5.15 -10.65 -5.24
C VAL A 52 -4.04 -10.10 -6.14
N SER A 53 -2.82 -10.05 -5.60
CA SER A 53 -1.63 -9.60 -6.31
C SER A 53 -1.08 -10.69 -7.25
N ARG A 54 -0.71 -10.32 -8.47
CA ARG A 54 -0.02 -11.17 -9.46
C ARG A 54 1.24 -10.47 -9.95
N GLY A 55 2.34 -10.62 -9.20
CA GLY A 55 3.63 -10.02 -9.53
C GLY A 55 3.96 -8.81 -8.63
N GLU A 56 4.60 -7.79 -9.20
CA GLU A 56 5.09 -6.64 -8.44
C GLU A 56 3.96 -5.61 -8.16
N VAL A 57 3.19 -5.86 -7.10
CA VAL A 57 2.15 -4.94 -6.60
C VAL A 57 2.58 -4.37 -5.25
N LYS A 58 2.43 -3.05 -5.08
CA LYS A 58 2.79 -2.34 -3.86
C LYS A 58 1.65 -1.46 -3.39
N PHE A 59 1.51 -1.31 -2.08
CA PHE A 59 0.58 -0.37 -1.46
C PHE A 59 1.34 0.71 -0.68
N GLU A 60 0.76 1.89 -0.57
CA GLU A 60 1.30 2.99 0.23
C GLU A 60 0.91 2.76 1.70
N ALA A 61 1.86 2.26 2.50
CA ALA A 61 1.62 1.97 3.91
C ALA A 61 1.65 3.24 4.77
N ARG A 62 2.53 4.18 4.40
CA ARG A 62 2.66 5.52 4.97
C ARG A 62 3.02 6.46 3.84
N LYS A 63 2.85 7.77 4.03
CA LYS A 63 3.15 8.78 3.00
C LYS A 63 4.51 8.53 2.32
N ALA A 64 4.47 8.21 1.03
CA ALA A 64 5.59 7.83 0.16
C ALA A 64 6.36 6.53 0.51
N VAL A 65 5.88 5.74 1.48
CA VAL A 65 6.45 4.44 1.86
C VAL A 65 5.66 3.31 1.21
N TRP A 66 6.27 2.70 0.19
CA TRP A 66 5.68 1.60 -0.56
C TRP A 66 6.07 0.25 0.02
N LYS A 67 5.10 -0.58 0.34
CA LYS A 67 5.30 -1.96 0.77
C LYS A 67 4.79 -2.94 -0.27
N PRO A 68 5.47 -4.07 -0.50
CA PRO A 68 4.95 -5.12 -1.36
C PRO A 68 3.65 -5.70 -0.78
N VAL A 69 2.73 -6.07 -1.66
CA VAL A 69 1.52 -6.81 -1.31
C VAL A 69 1.83 -8.30 -1.34
N GLU A 70 1.50 -9.02 -0.27
CA GLU A 70 1.63 -10.48 -0.22
C GLU A 70 0.64 -11.16 -1.19
N LEU A 71 1.05 -12.29 -1.75
CA LEU A 71 0.39 -12.91 -2.91
C LEU A 71 -0.98 -13.56 -2.61
N SER A 72 -1.36 -13.71 -1.34
CA SER A 72 -2.49 -14.55 -0.93
C SER A 72 -3.84 -13.84 -0.95
N GLN A 73 -3.94 -12.64 -0.36
CA GLN A 73 -5.13 -11.78 -0.32
C GLN A 73 -4.79 -10.53 0.49
N PHE A 74 -5.11 -9.36 -0.02
CA PHE A 74 -4.85 -8.10 0.65
C PHE A 74 -6.14 -7.28 0.79
N PRO A 75 -6.56 -6.92 2.01
CA PRO A 75 -7.76 -6.10 2.21
C PRO A 75 -7.54 -4.69 1.65
N ILE A 76 -8.50 -4.22 0.85
CA ILE A 76 -8.49 -2.86 0.32
C ILE A 76 -9.23 -1.94 1.28
N PHE A 77 -8.59 -0.85 1.69
CA PHE A 77 -9.21 0.19 2.48
C PHE A 77 -9.31 1.49 1.69
N GLN A 78 -10.22 2.35 2.14
CA GLN A 78 -10.31 3.72 1.64
C GLN A 78 -8.97 4.46 1.82
N ALA A 79 -8.67 5.36 0.89
CA ALA A 79 -7.45 6.17 0.80
C ALA A 79 -6.13 5.39 0.63
N VAL A 80 -6.15 4.06 0.60
CA VAL A 80 -4.97 3.26 0.27
C VAL A 80 -4.64 3.45 -1.21
N ARG A 81 -3.39 3.84 -1.47
CA ARG A 81 -2.86 3.92 -2.84
C ARG A 81 -2.19 2.62 -3.21
N ILE A 82 -2.45 2.17 -4.43
CA ILE A 82 -1.97 0.92 -4.97
C ILE A 82 -1.25 1.25 -6.26
N LYS A 83 -0.08 0.63 -6.45
CA LYS A 83 0.63 0.68 -7.72
C LYS A 83 1.04 -0.71 -8.17
N THR A 84 0.92 -0.95 -9.46
CA THR A 84 1.43 -2.14 -10.13
C THR A 84 2.65 -1.72 -10.96
N GLU A 85 3.74 -2.47 -10.87
CA GLU A 85 4.95 -2.26 -11.67
C GLU A 85 4.98 -3.34 -12.76
N LYS A 86 5.75 -4.41 -12.57
CA LYS A 86 5.76 -5.60 -13.43
C LYS A 86 4.79 -6.67 -12.91
N GLY A 87 3.53 -6.31 -12.78
CA GLY A 87 2.50 -7.20 -12.26
C GLY A 87 1.10 -6.68 -12.51
N ALA A 88 0.12 -7.52 -12.24
CA ALA A 88 -1.29 -7.20 -12.29
C ALA A 88 -1.94 -7.45 -10.93
N SER A 89 -3.15 -6.93 -10.72
CA SER A 89 -3.94 -7.28 -9.54
C SER A 89 -5.41 -7.40 -9.88
N LEU A 90 -6.08 -8.39 -9.29
CA LEU A 90 -7.53 -8.49 -9.34
C LEU A 90 -8.10 -7.96 -8.03
N ILE A 91 -8.96 -6.95 -8.10
CA ILE A 91 -9.69 -6.38 -6.96
C ILE A 91 -11.13 -6.85 -7.04
N THR A 92 -11.63 -7.43 -5.96
CA THR A 92 -13.04 -7.82 -5.78
C THR A 92 -13.64 -7.01 -4.65
N LEU A 93 -14.63 -6.17 -4.94
CA LEU A 93 -15.31 -5.34 -3.96
C LEU A 93 -16.49 -6.08 -3.30
N GLU A 94 -16.97 -5.59 -2.17
CA GLU A 94 -18.10 -6.18 -1.43
C GLU A 94 -19.39 -6.31 -2.28
N ASN A 95 -19.58 -5.43 -3.26
CA ASN A 95 -20.73 -5.44 -4.17
C ASN A 95 -20.57 -6.42 -5.35
N ASN A 96 -19.57 -7.32 -5.31
CA ASN A 96 -19.18 -8.23 -6.38
C ASN A 96 -18.68 -7.55 -7.67
N SER A 97 -18.32 -6.26 -7.61
CA SER A 97 -17.56 -5.63 -8.69
C SER A 97 -16.16 -6.23 -8.76
N GLN A 98 -15.73 -6.54 -9.97
CA GLN A 98 -14.38 -7.04 -10.25
C GLN A 98 -13.62 -6.01 -11.07
N ILE A 99 -12.38 -5.75 -10.70
CA ILE A 99 -11.51 -4.78 -11.36
C ILE A 99 -10.15 -5.46 -11.55
N ASP A 100 -9.82 -5.76 -12.80
CA ASP A 100 -8.50 -6.24 -13.19
C ASP A 100 -7.62 -5.03 -13.49
N VAL A 101 -6.56 -4.87 -12.72
CA VAL A 101 -5.61 -3.76 -12.83
C VAL A 101 -4.40 -4.26 -13.59
N GLY A 102 -4.13 -3.64 -14.73
CA GLY A 102 -2.97 -3.95 -15.57
C GLY A 102 -1.65 -3.46 -14.98
N GLU A 103 -0.56 -3.76 -15.68
CA GLU A 103 0.79 -3.30 -15.31
C GLU A 103 0.94 -1.78 -15.36
N ASN A 104 1.94 -1.24 -14.66
CA ASN A 104 2.27 0.18 -14.62
C ASN A 104 1.09 1.10 -14.22
N SER A 105 0.19 0.59 -13.39
CA SER A 105 -1.02 1.29 -12.96
C SER A 105 -0.85 1.94 -11.59
N PHE A 106 -1.58 3.02 -11.38
CA PHE A 106 -1.63 3.75 -10.11
C PHE A 106 -3.06 4.16 -9.80
N LEU A 107 -3.58 3.68 -8.67
CA LEU A 107 -4.98 3.86 -8.29
C LEU A 107 -5.16 4.04 -6.78
N SER A 108 -6.32 4.55 -6.39
CA SER A 108 -6.79 4.62 -5.00
C SER A 108 -8.31 4.56 -4.92
N PHE A 109 -8.84 4.26 -3.74
CA PHE A 109 -10.27 4.37 -3.46
C PHE A 109 -10.53 5.60 -2.60
N ASP A 110 -11.14 6.63 -3.18
CA ASP A 110 -11.46 7.85 -2.45
C ASP A 110 -12.68 7.64 -1.54
N ARG A 111 -13.61 6.78 -1.95
CA ARG A 111 -14.82 6.34 -1.23
C ARG A 111 -15.14 4.88 -1.59
N SER A 112 -16.15 4.30 -0.96
CA SER A 112 -16.61 2.92 -1.26
C SER A 112 -17.11 2.74 -2.69
N ASP A 113 -17.60 3.82 -3.30
CA ASP A 113 -18.26 3.88 -4.61
C ASP A 113 -17.45 4.68 -5.65
N GLN A 114 -16.21 5.06 -5.32
CA GLN A 114 -15.38 5.89 -6.18
C GLN A 114 -13.92 5.45 -6.17
N MET A 115 -13.48 4.96 -7.32
CA MET A 115 -12.10 4.62 -7.61
C MET A 115 -11.44 5.74 -8.41
N HIS A 116 -10.23 6.12 -8.03
CA HIS A 116 -9.38 7.04 -8.77
C HIS A 116 -8.31 6.27 -9.52
N LEU A 117 -8.21 6.49 -10.83
CA LEU A 117 -7.14 5.97 -11.68
C LEU A 117 -6.30 7.13 -12.18
N THR A 118 -5.02 7.15 -11.81
CA THR A 118 -4.08 8.21 -12.21
C THR A 118 -3.23 7.79 -13.41
N ARG A 119 -2.92 6.51 -13.52
CA ARG A 119 -2.05 5.94 -14.56
C ARG A 119 -2.40 4.49 -14.81
N GLY A 120 -2.14 4.02 -16.03
CA GLY A 120 -2.22 2.61 -16.42
C GLY A 120 -3.58 2.23 -16.96
N THR A 121 -3.94 0.97 -16.82
CA THR A 121 -5.15 0.40 -17.42
C THR A 121 -5.90 -0.43 -16.40
N ILE A 122 -7.21 -0.33 -16.43
CA ILE A 122 -8.10 -1.23 -15.70
C ILE A 122 -9.14 -1.81 -16.65
N ASP A 123 -9.45 -3.08 -16.45
CA ASP A 123 -10.65 -3.73 -16.97
C ASP A 123 -11.60 -3.93 -15.80
N PHE A 124 -12.89 -3.78 -16.03
CA PHE A 124 -13.87 -3.89 -14.95
C PHE A 124 -15.11 -4.64 -15.38
N ARG A 125 -15.73 -5.28 -14.39
CA ARG A 125 -17.03 -5.93 -14.48
C ARG A 125 -17.88 -5.51 -13.30
N LEU A 126 -18.94 -4.77 -13.58
CA LEU A 126 -19.85 -4.21 -12.60
C LEU A 126 -21.21 -4.91 -12.69
N PRO A 127 -21.70 -5.53 -11.61
CA PRO A 127 -23.09 -5.98 -11.54
C PRO A 127 -24.06 -4.83 -11.82
N SER A 128 -25.26 -5.14 -12.32
CA SER A 128 -26.28 -4.13 -12.64
C SER A 128 -26.72 -3.27 -11.44
N THR A 129 -26.53 -3.78 -10.23
CA THR A 129 -26.84 -3.11 -8.96
C THR A 129 -25.66 -2.31 -8.40
N ALA A 130 -24.47 -2.39 -9.00
CA ALA A 130 -23.29 -1.73 -8.49
C ALA A 130 -23.27 -0.25 -8.89
N GLU A 131 -23.12 0.62 -7.89
CA GLU A 131 -22.95 2.06 -8.07
C GLU A 131 -21.47 2.41 -7.94
N LEU A 132 -20.61 1.92 -8.84
CA LEU A 132 -19.19 2.28 -8.83
C LEU A 132 -18.91 3.35 -9.89
N SER A 133 -18.15 4.38 -9.50
CA SER A 133 -17.65 5.43 -10.38
C SER A 133 -16.12 5.38 -10.49
N PHE A 134 -15.61 5.63 -11.69
CA PHE A 134 -14.18 5.75 -11.93
C PHE A 134 -13.84 7.19 -12.26
N LYS A 135 -12.94 7.79 -11.49
CA LYS A 135 -12.44 9.15 -11.75
C LYS A 135 -11.02 9.07 -12.32
N VAL A 136 -10.83 9.81 -13.41
CA VAL A 136 -9.59 9.83 -14.19
C VAL A 136 -9.29 11.28 -14.55
N GLY A 137 -8.40 11.92 -13.79
CA GLY A 137 -8.22 13.37 -13.86
C GLY A 137 -9.54 14.10 -13.64
N ASP A 138 -9.97 14.84 -14.65
CA ASP A 138 -11.19 15.66 -14.66
C ASP A 138 -12.43 14.92 -15.19
N LEU A 139 -12.27 13.64 -15.55
CA LEU A 139 -13.35 12.79 -16.02
C LEU A 139 -13.93 11.91 -14.92
N MET A 140 -15.21 11.59 -15.08
CA MET A 140 -15.91 10.57 -14.32
C MET A 140 -16.58 9.59 -15.28
N VAL A 141 -16.32 8.30 -15.12
CA VAL A 141 -16.95 7.22 -15.88
C VAL A 141 -17.88 6.46 -14.95
N ILE A 142 -19.15 6.33 -15.36
CA ILE A 142 -20.18 5.62 -14.60
C ILE A 142 -20.98 4.68 -15.51
N PRO A 143 -21.51 3.56 -14.98
CA PRO A 143 -22.54 2.80 -15.66
C PRO A 143 -23.77 3.67 -15.94
N SER A 144 -24.26 3.63 -17.18
CA SER A 144 -25.51 4.28 -17.55
C SER A 144 -26.69 3.49 -16.98
N LYS A 145 -27.46 4.12 -16.09
CA LYS A 145 -28.72 3.52 -15.63
C LYS A 145 -29.75 3.66 -16.75
N SER A 146 -30.19 2.55 -17.33
CA SER A 146 -31.35 2.56 -18.23
C SER A 146 -32.59 2.86 -17.38
N LEU A 147 -33.03 4.12 -17.38
CA LEU A 147 -34.33 4.47 -16.83
C LEU A 147 -35.39 3.91 -17.79
N GLN A 148 -35.77 2.64 -17.60
CA GLN A 148 -36.89 2.06 -18.31
C GLN A 148 -38.19 2.68 -17.80
N VAL A 149 -38.56 3.82 -18.37
CA VAL A 149 -39.93 4.33 -18.33
C VAL A 149 -40.69 3.67 -19.47
N SER A 150 -40.87 2.34 -19.43
CA SER A 150 -41.79 1.69 -20.36
C SER A 150 -43.15 1.54 -19.69
N LYS A 151 -44.15 2.24 -20.24
CA LYS A 151 -45.56 2.17 -19.81
C LYS A 151 -46.25 0.88 -20.31
N THR A 152 -45.45 -0.12 -20.68
CA THR A 152 -45.91 -1.32 -21.37
C THR A 152 -45.14 -2.51 -20.79
N PRO A 153 -45.81 -3.49 -20.17
CA PRO A 153 -45.16 -4.67 -19.63
C PRO A 153 -44.66 -5.53 -20.80
N SER A 154 -43.45 -5.25 -21.27
CA SER A 154 -42.73 -6.16 -22.16
C SER A 154 -42.23 -7.33 -21.30
N ALA A 155 -42.64 -8.54 -21.65
CA ALA A 155 -42.50 -9.76 -20.84
C ALA A 155 -41.06 -10.29 -20.70
N VAL A 156 -40.04 -9.52 -21.10
CA VAL A 156 -38.64 -9.87 -20.91
C VAL A 156 -37.90 -8.61 -20.46
N SER A 157 -37.87 -8.40 -19.14
CA SER A 157 -36.90 -7.49 -18.52
C SER A 157 -35.50 -7.95 -18.95
N PRO A 158 -34.59 -7.06 -19.40
CA PRO A 158 -33.17 -7.40 -19.52
C PRO A 158 -32.68 -7.68 -18.11
N LYS A 159 -32.76 -8.95 -17.74
CA LYS A 159 -32.55 -9.44 -16.40
C LYS A 159 -31.04 -9.48 -16.21
N ASN A 160 -30.52 -8.48 -15.51
CA ASN A 160 -29.23 -8.56 -14.84
C ASN A 160 -27.99 -8.57 -15.75
N GLU A 161 -27.96 -7.71 -16.77
CA GLU A 161 -26.77 -7.57 -17.61
C GLU A 161 -25.69 -6.74 -16.87
N ALA A 162 -24.53 -7.35 -16.65
CA ALA A 162 -23.39 -6.68 -16.04
C ALA A 162 -22.78 -5.66 -17.03
N THR A 163 -22.28 -4.54 -16.52
CA THR A 163 -21.52 -3.59 -17.32
C THR A 163 -20.05 -4.00 -17.31
N ILE A 164 -19.48 -4.22 -18.48
CA ILE A 164 -18.08 -4.63 -18.67
C ILE A 164 -17.40 -3.57 -19.53
N GLY A 165 -16.23 -3.11 -19.14
CA GLY A 165 -15.49 -2.11 -19.90
C GLY A 165 -14.03 -2.02 -19.48
N SER A 166 -13.33 -1.09 -20.13
CA SER A 166 -11.93 -0.80 -19.82
C SER A 166 -11.70 0.72 -19.79
N ILE A 167 -10.73 1.14 -18.98
CA ILE A 167 -10.23 2.51 -18.94
C ILE A 167 -8.71 2.43 -19.02
N SER A 168 -8.12 3.12 -19.98
CA SER A 168 -6.67 3.24 -20.12
C SER A 168 -6.22 4.70 -20.14
N VAL A 169 -5.20 5.00 -19.33
CA VAL A 169 -4.51 6.29 -19.29
C VAL A 169 -3.20 6.16 -20.05
N HIS A 170 -3.15 6.79 -21.21
CA HIS A 170 -2.00 6.75 -22.11
C HIS A 170 -0.83 7.60 -21.56
N PRO A 171 0.42 7.31 -21.96
CA PRO A 171 1.59 8.09 -21.52
C PRO A 171 1.53 9.59 -21.86
N ASN A 172 0.81 9.95 -22.93
CA ASN A 172 0.57 11.34 -23.32
C ASN A 172 -0.56 12.04 -22.52
N GLY A 173 -1.16 11.34 -21.55
CA GLY A 173 -2.28 11.81 -20.73
C GLY A 173 -3.65 11.68 -21.38
N ALA A 174 -3.75 11.15 -22.61
CA ALA A 174 -5.05 10.84 -23.20
C ALA A 174 -5.71 9.68 -22.44
N VAL A 175 -7.04 9.64 -22.44
CA VAL A 175 -7.81 8.59 -21.77
C VAL A 175 -8.71 7.90 -22.77
N THR A 176 -8.60 6.59 -22.87
CA THR A 176 -9.54 5.77 -23.63
C THR A 176 -10.49 5.08 -22.67
N VAL A 177 -11.78 5.20 -22.96
CA VAL A 177 -12.86 4.50 -22.26
C VAL A 177 -13.56 3.61 -23.28
N GLU A 178 -13.66 2.32 -22.97
CA GLU A 178 -14.31 1.33 -23.82
C GLU A 178 -15.43 0.63 -23.03
N SER A 179 -16.59 0.51 -23.66
CA SER A 179 -17.70 -0.29 -23.15
C SER A 179 -17.72 -1.60 -23.93
N LEU A 180 -17.38 -2.72 -23.30
CA LEU A 180 -17.43 -4.03 -23.94
C LEU A 180 -18.85 -4.62 -23.88
N GLN A 181 -19.54 -4.41 -22.76
CA GLN A 181 -20.91 -4.83 -22.52
C GLN A 181 -21.62 -3.83 -21.61
N GLY A 182 -22.89 -3.56 -21.89
CA GLY A 182 -23.67 -2.58 -21.16
C GLY A 182 -23.48 -1.17 -21.71
N SER A 183 -23.71 -0.17 -20.88
CA SER A 183 -23.60 1.22 -21.31
C SER A 183 -22.86 2.04 -20.27
N LEU A 184 -22.01 2.95 -20.73
CA LEU A 184 -21.21 3.84 -19.90
C LEU A 184 -21.52 5.29 -20.24
N SER A 185 -21.44 6.16 -19.24
CA SER A 185 -21.48 7.61 -19.40
C SER A 185 -20.14 8.17 -18.96
N VAL A 186 -19.55 9.02 -19.81
CA VAL A 186 -18.35 9.79 -19.50
C VAL A 186 -18.76 11.22 -19.23
N LEU A 187 -18.48 11.71 -18.03
CA LEU A 187 -18.81 13.04 -17.56
C LEU A 187 -17.56 13.86 -17.28
N ASN A 188 -17.67 15.18 -17.34
CA ASN A 188 -16.64 16.09 -16.84
C ASN A 188 -16.80 16.37 -15.32
N GLN A 189 -15.91 17.19 -14.74
CA GLN A 189 -16.00 17.63 -13.34
C GLN A 189 -17.34 18.29 -12.97
N GLY A 190 -17.95 18.99 -13.92
CA GLY A 190 -19.27 19.64 -13.77
C GLY A 190 -20.46 18.69 -13.93
N ARG A 191 -20.22 17.37 -14.07
CA ARG A 191 -21.23 16.34 -14.33
C ARG A 191 -22.00 16.53 -15.64
N ALA A 192 -21.44 17.29 -16.58
CA ALA A 192 -21.96 17.32 -17.94
C ALA A 192 -21.52 16.05 -18.68
N VAL A 193 -22.45 15.41 -19.38
CA VAL A 193 -22.16 14.21 -20.18
C VAL A 193 -21.36 14.63 -21.42
N LEU A 194 -20.14 14.12 -21.53
CA LEU A 194 -19.27 14.30 -22.70
C LEU A 194 -19.51 13.23 -23.75
N ALA A 195 -19.78 12.00 -23.31
CA ALA A 195 -20.07 10.87 -24.17
C ALA A 195 -20.98 9.86 -23.48
N SER A 196 -21.81 9.19 -24.26
CA SER A 196 -22.55 8.00 -23.86
C SER A 196 -22.11 6.86 -24.77
N LEU A 197 -21.54 5.81 -24.19
CA LEU A 197 -21.02 4.64 -24.88
C LEU A 197 -22.01 3.49 -24.73
N SER A 198 -22.40 2.89 -25.85
CA SER A 198 -23.14 1.63 -25.87
C SER A 198 -22.19 0.44 -25.92
N SER A 199 -22.72 -0.79 -25.91
CA SER A 199 -21.89 -1.99 -26.00
C SER A 199 -21.03 -1.98 -27.26
N LYS A 200 -19.74 -2.25 -27.11
CA LYS A 200 -18.67 -2.24 -28.13
C LYS A 200 -18.27 -0.86 -28.64
N ASP A 201 -18.72 0.22 -27.98
CA ASP A 201 -18.24 1.57 -28.28
C ASP A 201 -16.99 1.90 -27.47
N ALA A 202 -16.10 2.70 -28.07
CA ALA A 202 -14.94 3.27 -27.39
C ALA A 202 -14.78 4.75 -27.75
N ILE A 203 -14.22 5.52 -26.81
CA ILE A 203 -13.86 6.91 -27.04
C ILE A 203 -12.47 7.18 -26.47
N THR A 204 -11.67 7.97 -27.19
CA THR A 204 -10.38 8.48 -26.72
C THR A 204 -10.48 9.98 -26.56
N LEU A 205 -10.30 10.45 -25.33
CA LEU A 205 -10.32 11.86 -24.97
C LEU A 205 -8.86 12.36 -24.87
N PRO A 206 -8.51 13.44 -25.58
CA PRO A 206 -7.14 13.97 -25.57
C PRO A 206 -6.81 14.58 -24.20
N SER A 207 -5.52 14.59 -23.83
CA SER A 207 -5.05 15.06 -22.51
C SER A 207 -5.48 16.48 -22.15
N VAL A 208 -5.64 17.36 -23.14
CA VAL A 208 -6.13 18.75 -22.97
C VAL A 208 -7.53 18.78 -22.31
N THR A 209 -8.34 17.75 -22.53
CA THR A 209 -9.70 17.65 -21.97
C THR A 209 -9.71 17.01 -20.58
N VAL A 210 -8.68 16.22 -20.24
CA VAL A 210 -8.69 15.32 -19.07
C VAL A 210 -7.84 15.87 -17.91
N ASN A 211 -6.96 16.83 -18.17
CA ASN A 211 -6.07 17.46 -17.17
C ASN A 211 -5.36 16.44 -16.25
N VAL A 212 -4.99 15.29 -16.83
CA VAL A 212 -4.20 14.28 -16.12
C VAL A 212 -2.75 14.77 -16.11
N PRO A 213 -2.06 14.79 -14.96
CA PRO A 213 -0.65 15.14 -14.90
C PRO A 213 0.17 14.24 -15.84
N SER A 214 0.70 14.82 -16.93
CA SER A 214 1.58 14.10 -17.83
C SER A 214 3.03 14.29 -17.38
N ASN A 215 3.78 13.20 -17.26
CA ASN A 215 5.22 13.24 -16.93
C ASN A 215 6.07 13.43 -18.20
N VAL A 216 5.57 14.15 -19.21
CA VAL A 216 6.30 14.36 -20.46
C VAL A 216 7.36 15.42 -20.24
N MET A 217 8.59 14.99 -19.94
CA MET A 217 9.77 15.85 -20.03
C MET A 217 10.06 16.14 -21.50
N VAL A 218 9.71 17.34 -21.96
CA VAL A 218 10.13 17.81 -23.28
C VAL A 218 11.60 18.19 -23.18
N ALA A 219 12.47 17.42 -23.83
CA ALA A 219 13.85 17.84 -24.05
C ALA A 219 13.85 18.99 -25.06
N GLN A 220 13.99 20.23 -24.59
CA GLN A 220 14.28 21.34 -25.48
C GLN A 220 15.71 21.18 -26.00
N ALA A 221 15.84 20.79 -27.26
CA ALA A 221 17.11 20.78 -27.96
C ALA A 221 17.52 22.23 -28.25
N SER A 222 18.41 22.77 -27.42
CA SER A 222 19.16 23.97 -27.77
C SER A 222 20.48 23.57 -28.44
N GLU A 223 20.82 24.29 -29.49
CA GLU A 223 21.90 24.04 -30.43
C GLU A 223 23.29 24.08 -29.76
N LYS A 224 24.15 23.17 -30.20
CA LYS A 224 25.43 22.81 -29.58
C LYS A 224 26.55 23.73 -30.07
N THR A 225 27.02 24.66 -29.23
CA THR A 225 28.40 25.18 -29.33
C THR A 225 29.29 24.40 -28.37
N ARG A 226 30.36 23.81 -28.91
CA ARG A 226 31.40 23.07 -28.18
C ARG A 226 32.32 24.04 -27.44
N ASP A 227 32.54 23.79 -26.15
CA ASP A 227 33.84 23.53 -25.48
C ASP A 227 33.69 23.73 -23.96
N PRO A 228 34.66 23.28 -23.13
CA PRO A 228 34.90 21.91 -22.72
C PRO A 228 34.45 21.66 -21.26
N ALA A 229 34.57 20.40 -20.84
CA ALA A 229 34.33 19.84 -19.52
C ALA A 229 34.36 20.81 -18.31
N GLU A 230 33.33 20.76 -17.45
CA GLU A 230 33.48 20.41 -16.03
C GLU A 230 32.20 20.48 -15.19
N SER A 231 32.14 19.53 -14.25
CA SER A 231 31.43 19.55 -12.96
C SER A 231 29.90 19.34 -12.96
N SER A 232 29.52 18.12 -12.60
CA SER A 232 28.22 17.76 -12.05
C SER A 232 27.94 18.56 -10.77
N LYS A 233 27.05 19.55 -10.88
CA LYS A 233 26.40 20.23 -9.76
C LYS A 233 25.04 19.58 -9.54
N PHE A 234 24.90 18.81 -8.46
CA PHE A 234 23.58 18.44 -7.91
C PHE A 234 23.41 19.22 -6.59
N LEU A 235 22.41 20.09 -6.55
CA LEU A 235 22.02 20.89 -5.36
C LEU A 235 23.10 21.81 -4.76
N GLY A 236 23.82 22.56 -5.60
CA GLY A 236 24.54 23.77 -5.14
C GLY A 236 25.69 23.57 -4.15
N VAL A 237 26.16 22.34 -3.92
CA VAL A 237 27.31 22.05 -3.06
C VAL A 237 28.34 21.20 -3.84
N PRO A 238 29.63 21.61 -3.90
CA PRO A 238 30.66 20.87 -4.61
C PRO A 238 31.00 19.52 -3.93
N ILE A 239 31.10 18.45 -4.72
CA ILE A 239 31.26 17.03 -4.31
C ILE A 239 32.72 16.68 -3.94
N TRP A 240 33.49 17.59 -3.31
CA TRP A 240 34.93 17.39 -3.09
C TRP A 240 35.38 17.52 -1.62
N ILE A 241 34.60 16.98 -0.66
CA ILE A 241 34.97 16.99 0.78
C ILE A 241 35.00 15.59 1.44
N TRP A 242 34.85 14.47 0.70
CA TRP A 242 34.79 13.13 1.34
C TRP A 242 35.99 12.20 1.10
N THR A 243 37.18 12.76 0.96
CA THR A 243 38.43 11.98 0.99
C THR A 243 39.50 12.71 1.78
N VAL A 244 39.46 12.61 3.12
CA VAL A 244 40.60 12.42 4.05
C VAL A 244 40.03 12.33 5.48
N THR A 245 39.77 11.12 5.97
CA THR A 245 40.03 10.73 7.37
C THR A 245 40.29 9.24 7.39
N ILE A 246 41.52 8.89 7.01
CA ILE A 246 42.17 7.64 7.37
C ILE A 246 42.70 7.80 8.80
N SER A 247 42.71 6.70 9.55
CA SER A 247 43.62 6.43 10.68
C SER A 247 43.32 7.08 12.04
N GLY A 248 42.83 6.22 12.96
CA GLY A 248 43.57 5.92 14.18
C GLY A 248 43.39 6.87 15.37
N VAL A 249 42.48 6.50 16.28
CA VAL A 249 42.69 6.69 17.72
C VAL A 249 42.27 5.42 18.45
N ALA A 250 43.25 4.54 18.63
CA ALA A 250 43.34 3.69 19.81
C ALA A 250 44.10 4.47 20.91
N ILE A 251 44.01 3.99 22.15
CA ILE A 251 44.56 4.52 23.43
C ILE A 251 43.53 5.36 24.21
N ALA A 252 43.28 5.20 25.50
CA ALA A 252 43.40 4.11 26.48
C ALA A 252 42.80 4.64 27.80
N ALA A 253 42.03 3.80 28.50
CA ALA A 253 41.88 3.75 29.96
C ALA A 253 41.10 2.43 30.23
N VAL A 254 41.75 1.27 30.43
CA VAL A 254 42.43 0.77 31.64
C VAL A 254 41.60 1.02 32.91
N ALA A 255 41.26 0.08 33.79
CA ALA A 255 41.23 -1.39 33.85
C ALA A 255 40.49 -1.74 35.18
N VAL A 256 39.80 -2.87 35.30
CA VAL A 256 40.07 -4.05 36.18
C VAL A 256 38.69 -4.38 36.77
N ILE A 257 38.10 -5.57 36.60
CA ILE A 257 38.38 -6.80 37.36
C ILE A 257 38.07 -8.00 36.48
N ALA A 258 39.08 -8.85 36.29
CA ALA A 258 38.94 -10.24 35.89
C ALA A 258 39.32 -11.12 37.09
N VAL A 259 38.46 -12.07 37.43
CA VAL A 259 38.77 -13.33 38.15
C VAL A 259 37.71 -14.33 37.60
N THR A 260 38.01 -15.12 36.56
CA THR A 260 38.46 -16.54 36.63
C THR A 260 37.63 -17.37 37.60
N SER A 261 37.13 -18.58 37.35
CA SER A 261 37.25 -19.58 36.29
C SER A 261 36.43 -20.81 36.77
N TYR A 262 36.35 -21.85 35.93
CA TYR A 262 36.00 -23.25 36.24
C TYR A 262 34.52 -23.73 36.23
N HIS A 263 34.17 -24.38 35.10
CA HIS A 263 33.96 -25.84 34.93
C HIS A 263 32.73 -26.56 35.54
N HIS A 264 32.24 -27.52 34.74
CA HIS A 264 31.31 -28.63 35.01
C HIS A 264 29.83 -28.22 35.13
N GLY A 265 28.86 -28.87 34.49
CA GLY A 265 28.77 -30.22 33.92
C GLY A 265 27.39 -30.78 34.26
N GLY A 266 26.76 -31.52 33.34
CA GLY A 266 25.49 -32.22 33.54
C GLY A 266 24.27 -31.33 33.29
N GLY A 267 23.31 -31.67 32.42
CA GLY A 267 22.81 -33.01 32.15
C GLY A 267 21.51 -33.20 32.91
N ASP A 268 20.43 -33.30 32.13
CA ASP A 268 19.11 -33.85 32.45
C ASP A 268 17.97 -32.90 32.89
N GLY A 269 16.79 -33.19 32.33
CA GLY A 269 15.50 -32.71 32.83
C GLY A 269 14.67 -31.75 31.95
N THR A 270 14.37 -32.10 30.70
CA THR A 270 13.24 -31.47 29.99
C THR A 270 11.92 -31.93 30.62
N ALA A 271 11.33 -31.09 31.48
CA ALA A 271 9.92 -31.17 31.82
C ALA A 271 9.21 -29.94 31.25
N VAL A 272 8.41 -30.17 30.20
CA VAL A 272 7.53 -29.19 29.59
C VAL A 272 6.24 -29.13 30.43
N PRO A 273 5.84 -27.97 30.98
CA PRO A 273 4.52 -27.83 31.57
C PRO A 273 3.49 -27.62 30.45
N VAL A 274 2.56 -28.56 30.33
CA VAL A 274 1.27 -28.37 29.67
C VAL A 274 0.41 -27.50 30.60
N CYS A 275 -0.09 -26.37 30.11
CA CYS A 275 -1.07 -25.56 30.84
C CYS A 275 -2.49 -26.07 30.53
N PRO A 276 -3.42 -25.98 31.51
CA PRO A 276 -4.84 -26.27 31.31
C PRO A 276 -5.53 -25.23 30.41
#